data_AF-A0A7C4J7J1-F1
#
_entry.id   AF-A0A7C4J7J1-F1
#
_cell.length_a   1.000
_cell.length_b   1.000
_cell.length_c   1.000
_cell.angle_alpha   90.00
_cell.angle_beta   90.00
_cell.angle_gamma   90.00
#
_symmetry.space_group_name_H-M   'P 1'
#
loop_
_entity.id
_entity.type
_entity.pdbx_description
1 polymer ?
#
loop_
_entity_poly.entity_id
_entity_poly.type
_entity_poly.pdbx_seq_one_letter_code
_entity_poly.pdbx_strand_id
1 'polypeptide(L)'
;MAGMAGSIKLPAVIFVPQTAPQAKVAQLLIYGSHVFLVKGNYDMAFDLCLQASKEFGWYCRNTGYNPITVEGKKTCALEICEQLTLAKGGFLDRWSTPDRIFVSVGDGNIISGLHKGLVDLQQLGWINALPKLMGIQAAGSAAVYNAWRDGRDDITPVSGQTIADSINVDLPRDGRRAVRAIRATGGAADTVTDEEILEAMRLLARETAVFCEPAAGAAVAGLVKAARAGRIGADESVVAVITGNGLKDVTSAIKAAGQPHIIEPDLKAVKAALAPIGLV
;
A
#
# COMPACT_ATOMS: atom_id res chain seq x y z
N MET A 1 -13.57 -6.48 3.60
CA MET A 1 -14.28 -7.77 3.77
C MET A 1 -15.31 -7.68 4.86
N ALA A 2 -14.95 -7.38 6.11
CA ALA A 2 -15.91 -7.18 7.21
C ALA A 2 -17.10 -6.30 6.79
N GLY A 3 -16.84 -5.09 6.27
CA GLY A 3 -17.91 -4.20 5.80
C GLY A 3 -18.77 -4.76 4.66
N MET A 4 -18.17 -5.44 3.67
CA MET A 4 -18.93 -6.05 2.56
C MET A 4 -19.76 -7.25 3.02
N ALA A 5 -19.24 -8.06 3.95
CA ALA A 5 -19.98 -9.19 4.51
C ALA A 5 -21.14 -8.69 5.38
N GLY A 6 -20.88 -7.69 6.22
CA GLY A 6 -21.90 -7.03 7.05
C GLY A 6 -23.03 -6.42 6.24
N SER A 7 -22.74 -5.78 5.10
CA SER A 7 -23.77 -5.16 4.25
C SER A 7 -24.77 -6.15 3.65
N ILE A 8 -24.37 -7.42 3.50
CA ILE A 8 -25.24 -8.50 3.02
C ILE A 8 -25.58 -9.53 4.11
N LYS A 9 -25.26 -9.23 5.37
CA LYS A 9 -25.48 -10.12 6.54
C LYS A 9 -24.83 -11.50 6.40
N LEU A 10 -23.71 -11.59 5.69
CA LEU A 10 -22.92 -12.81 5.59
C LEU A 10 -22.00 -12.91 6.81
N PRO A 11 -21.98 -14.04 7.55
CA PRO A 11 -21.03 -14.24 8.63
C PRO A 11 -19.58 -14.13 8.15
N ALA A 12 -18.76 -13.37 8.86
CA ALA A 12 -17.35 -13.20 8.55
C ALA A 12 -16.49 -13.57 9.76
N VAL A 13 -15.54 -14.48 9.54
CA VAL A 13 -14.54 -14.88 10.53
C VAL A 13 -13.18 -14.33 10.09
N ILE A 14 -12.49 -13.63 10.98
CA ILE A 14 -11.28 -12.88 10.64
C ILE A 14 -10.17 -13.24 11.61
N PHE A 15 -9.04 -13.67 11.06
CA PHE A 15 -7.83 -13.97 11.80
C PHE A 15 -6.83 -12.84 11.55
N VAL A 16 -6.38 -12.20 12.62
CA VAL A 16 -5.34 -11.16 12.56
C VAL A 16 -4.33 -11.40 13.69
N PRO A 17 -3.06 -10.99 13.54
CA PRO A 17 -2.11 -11.09 14.64
C PRO A 17 -2.57 -10.25 15.84
N GLN A 18 -2.20 -10.66 17.05
CA GLN A 18 -2.52 -9.95 18.29
C GLN A 18 -2.01 -8.49 18.29
N THR A 19 -0.96 -8.22 17.52
CA THR A 19 -0.34 -6.90 17.36
C THR A 19 -1.01 -6.02 16.33
N ALA A 20 -2.11 -6.45 15.69
CA ALA A 20 -2.82 -5.67 14.69
C ALA A 20 -3.28 -4.30 15.25
N PRO A 21 -3.20 -3.21 14.48
CA PRO A 21 -3.60 -1.89 14.94
C PRO A 21 -5.04 -1.84 15.48
N GLN A 22 -5.24 -1.22 16.64
CA GLN A 22 -6.55 -1.17 17.31
C GLN A 22 -7.64 -0.55 16.43
N ALA A 23 -7.31 0.49 15.65
CA ALA A 23 -8.25 1.11 14.72
C ALA A 23 -8.75 0.12 13.65
N LYS A 24 -7.87 -0.75 13.13
CA LYS A 24 -8.25 -1.79 12.17
C LYS A 24 -9.15 -2.83 12.84
N VAL A 25 -8.81 -3.30 14.05
CA VAL A 25 -9.63 -4.26 14.81
C VAL A 25 -11.03 -3.69 15.13
N ALA A 26 -11.10 -2.44 15.58
CA ALA A 26 -12.36 -1.76 15.85
C ALA A 26 -13.26 -1.73 14.61
N GLN A 27 -12.70 -1.45 13.43
CA GLN A 27 -13.43 -1.50 12.17
C GLN A 27 -13.97 -2.90 11.85
N LEU A 28 -13.23 -3.96 12.15
CA LEU A 28 -13.72 -5.33 11.94
C LEU A 28 -14.90 -5.66 12.85
N LEU A 29 -14.81 -5.28 14.13
CA LEU A 29 -15.83 -5.55 15.14
C LEU A 29 -17.12 -4.76 14.88
N ILE A 30 -17.03 -3.48 14.54
CA ILE A 30 -18.23 -2.65 14.30
C ILE A 30 -19.04 -3.12 13.09
N TYR A 31 -18.40 -3.76 12.11
CA TYR A 31 -19.08 -4.40 10.98
C TYR A 31 -19.67 -5.79 11.31
N GLY A 32 -19.56 -6.26 12.55
CA GLY A 32 -20.16 -7.51 13.01
C GLY A 32 -19.38 -8.78 12.68
N SER A 33 -18.06 -8.68 12.42
CA SER A 33 -17.23 -9.86 12.18
C SER A 33 -16.82 -10.56 13.48
N HIS A 34 -16.65 -11.88 13.42
CA HIS A 34 -16.00 -12.67 14.48
C HIS A 34 -14.49 -12.54 14.31
N VAL A 35 -13.82 -11.84 15.23
CA VAL A 35 -12.39 -11.52 15.13
C VAL A 35 -11.58 -12.37 16.10
N PHE A 36 -10.63 -13.15 15.58
CA PHE A 36 -9.63 -13.88 16.35
C PHE A 36 -8.29 -13.14 16.32
N LEU A 37 -7.84 -12.69 17.49
CA LEU A 37 -6.49 -12.19 17.70
C LEU A 37 -5.54 -13.38 17.91
N VAL A 38 -4.81 -13.75 16.87
CA VAL A 38 -3.87 -14.87 16.85
C VAL A 38 -2.57 -14.45 17.52
N LYS A 39 -2.11 -15.22 18.51
CA LYS A 39 -0.79 -15.03 19.14
C LYS A 39 0.31 -15.47 18.15
N GLY A 40 0.85 -14.51 17.41
CA GLY A 40 1.83 -14.76 16.34
C GLY A 40 1.93 -13.60 15.36
N ASN A 41 2.64 -13.81 14.25
CA ASN A 41 2.78 -12.84 13.16
C ASN A 41 1.65 -13.00 12.10
N TYR A 42 1.72 -12.20 11.04
CA TYR A 42 0.77 -12.23 9.92
C TYR A 42 0.69 -13.61 9.26
N ASP A 43 1.84 -14.24 8.98
CA ASP A 43 1.91 -15.54 8.32
C ASP A 43 1.23 -16.65 9.11
N MET A 44 1.42 -16.69 10.43
CA MET A 44 0.73 -17.64 11.32
C MET A 44 -0.79 -17.45 11.27
N ALA A 45 -1.27 -16.20 11.29
CA ALA A 45 -2.71 -15.90 11.19
C ALA A 45 -3.28 -16.30 9.81
N PHE A 46 -2.51 -16.08 8.74
CA PHE A 46 -2.86 -16.50 7.38
C PHE A 46 -2.97 -18.03 7.27
N ASP A 47 -1.97 -18.76 7.75
CA ASP A 47 -1.91 -20.22 7.66
C ASP A 47 -3.02 -20.87 8.49
N LEU A 48 -3.30 -20.35 9.70
CA LEU A 48 -4.42 -20.81 10.52
C LEU A 48 -5.77 -20.55 9.85
N CYS A 49 -5.96 -19.37 9.25
CA CYS A 49 -7.18 -19.05 8.51
C CYS A 49 -7.38 -20.03 7.33
N LEU A 50 -6.31 -20.38 6.62
CA LEU A 50 -6.38 -21.32 5.51
C LEU A 50 -6.73 -22.73 5.99
N GLN A 51 -6.11 -23.20 7.09
CA GLN A 51 -6.44 -24.49 7.70
C GLN A 51 -7.91 -24.55 8.13
N ALA A 52 -8.38 -23.55 8.88
CA ALA A 52 -9.78 -23.46 9.31
C ALA A 52 -10.74 -23.42 8.12
N SER A 53 -10.40 -22.68 7.05
CA SER A 53 -11.26 -22.63 5.86
C SER A 53 -11.41 -23.98 5.16
N LYS A 54 -10.35 -24.80 5.15
CA LYS A 54 -10.40 -26.15 4.58
C LYS A 54 -11.19 -27.10 5.48
N GLU A 55 -10.92 -27.08 6.78
CA GLU A 55 -11.58 -27.94 7.76
C GLU A 55 -13.09 -27.71 7.80
N PHE A 56 -13.53 -26.45 7.82
CA PHE A 56 -14.94 -26.09 7.98
C PHE A 56 -15.67 -25.82 6.66
N GLY A 57 -15.00 -26.02 5.51
CA GLY A 57 -15.58 -25.77 4.18
C GLY A 57 -15.92 -24.31 3.90
N TRP A 58 -15.20 -23.36 4.52
CA TRP A 58 -15.43 -21.92 4.33
C TRP A 58 -14.77 -21.39 3.06
N TYR A 59 -15.39 -20.38 2.46
CA TYR A 59 -14.76 -19.58 1.41
C TYR A 59 -13.62 -18.72 1.98
N CYS A 60 -12.39 -19.00 1.59
CA CYS A 60 -11.23 -18.21 2.00
C CYS A 60 -11.02 -17.00 1.08
N ARG A 61 -11.26 -15.79 1.59
CA ARG A 61 -11.04 -14.52 0.87
C ARG A 61 -9.60 -14.04 0.88
N ASN A 62 -8.68 -14.70 1.60
CA ASN A 62 -7.32 -14.19 1.80
C ASN A 62 -6.67 -13.74 0.50
N THR A 63 -6.06 -12.56 0.52
CA THR A 63 -5.59 -11.89 -0.71
C THR A 63 -4.48 -12.66 -1.42
N GLY A 64 -3.54 -13.23 -0.66
CA GLY A 64 -2.48 -14.10 -1.21
C GLY A 64 -2.94 -15.50 -1.64
N TYR A 65 -4.20 -15.86 -1.43
CA TYR A 65 -4.76 -17.18 -1.77
C TYR A 65 -5.83 -17.09 -2.87
N ASN A 66 -6.72 -16.12 -2.74
CA ASN A 66 -7.92 -16.05 -3.54
C ASN A 66 -7.67 -15.29 -4.85
N PRO A 67 -7.76 -15.96 -6.01
CA PRO A 67 -7.43 -15.36 -7.30
C PRO A 67 -8.34 -14.19 -7.68
N ILE A 68 -9.60 -14.16 -7.22
CA ILE A 68 -10.56 -13.10 -7.58
C ILE A 68 -10.14 -11.75 -7.00
N THR A 69 -9.34 -11.74 -5.94
CA THR A 69 -8.89 -10.47 -5.33
C THR A 69 -7.95 -9.68 -6.23
N VAL A 70 -7.30 -10.32 -7.21
CA VAL A 70 -6.49 -9.64 -8.23
C VAL A 70 -7.38 -8.93 -9.25
N GLU A 71 -8.52 -9.52 -9.62
CA GLU A 71 -9.47 -8.93 -10.57
C GLU A 71 -10.09 -7.64 -10.01
N GLY A 72 -10.36 -7.60 -8.70
CA GLY A 72 -10.81 -6.36 -8.06
C GLY A 72 -9.72 -5.28 -8.04
N LYS A 73 -8.45 -5.66 -7.85
CA LYS A 73 -7.34 -4.68 -7.79
C LYS A 73 -6.89 -4.18 -9.15
N LYS A 74 -7.13 -4.96 -10.21
CA LYS A 74 -6.79 -4.55 -11.57
C LYS A 74 -7.56 -3.31 -12.03
N THR A 75 -8.76 -3.07 -11.47
CA THR A 75 -9.58 -1.90 -11.83
C THR A 75 -8.86 -0.60 -11.52
N CYS A 76 -7.96 -0.58 -10.53
CA CYS A 76 -7.11 0.57 -10.25
C CYS A 76 -6.26 0.97 -11.47
N ALA A 77 -5.72 0.02 -12.24
CA ALA A 77 -5.00 0.34 -13.47
C ALA A 77 -5.92 0.87 -14.56
N LEU A 78 -7.15 0.36 -14.64
CA LEU A 78 -8.17 0.85 -15.58
C LEU A 78 -8.53 2.30 -15.27
N GLU A 79 -8.85 2.59 -14.01
CA GLU A 79 -9.20 3.92 -13.52
C GLU A 79 -8.04 4.91 -13.66
N ILE A 80 -6.79 4.51 -13.41
CA ILE A 80 -5.62 5.35 -13.66
C ILE A 80 -5.56 5.79 -15.13
N CYS A 81 -5.70 4.85 -16.06
CA CYS A 81 -5.62 5.15 -17.49
C CYS A 81 -6.84 5.97 -17.96
N GLU A 82 -8.04 5.65 -17.50
CA GLU A 82 -9.27 6.39 -17.78
C GLU A 82 -9.14 7.85 -17.31
N GLN A 83 -8.78 8.07 -16.03
CA GLN A 83 -8.70 9.40 -15.45
C GLN A 83 -7.61 10.25 -16.09
N LEU A 84 -6.45 9.68 -16.42
CA LEU A 84 -5.40 10.38 -17.17
C LEU A 84 -5.83 10.74 -18.59
N THR A 85 -6.63 9.89 -19.24
CA THR A 85 -7.21 10.17 -20.55
C THR A 85 -8.15 11.36 -20.49
N LEU A 86 -9.09 11.34 -19.53
CA LEU A 86 -10.05 12.43 -19.32
C LEU A 86 -9.34 13.74 -18.97
N ALA A 87 -8.33 13.70 -18.10
CA ALA A 87 -7.55 14.88 -17.70
C ALA A 87 -6.80 15.53 -18.88
N LYS A 88 -6.44 14.74 -19.90
CA LYS A 88 -5.80 15.22 -21.15
C LYS A 88 -6.80 15.59 -22.24
N GLY A 89 -8.11 15.56 -21.96
CA GLY A 89 -9.17 15.85 -22.94
C GLY A 89 -9.36 14.76 -24.01
N GLY A 90 -8.84 13.54 -23.76
CA GLY A 90 -9.03 12.40 -24.66
C GLY A 90 -10.43 11.79 -24.57
N PHE A 91 -10.77 10.94 -25.53
CA PHE A 91 -12.02 10.16 -25.55
C PHE A 91 -11.73 8.66 -25.69
N LEU A 92 -12.78 7.83 -25.62
CA LEU A 92 -12.72 6.38 -25.39
C LEU A 92 -11.96 5.53 -26.44
N ASP A 93 -11.46 6.11 -27.52
CA ASP A 93 -10.78 5.38 -28.60
C ASP A 93 -9.29 5.13 -28.33
N ARG A 94 -8.62 5.97 -27.52
CA ARG A 94 -7.23 5.74 -27.10
C ARG A 94 -6.92 6.31 -25.73
N TRP A 95 -6.54 5.44 -24.80
CA TRP A 95 -6.28 5.81 -23.43
C TRP A 95 -4.82 6.23 -23.20
N SER A 96 -4.64 7.23 -22.37
CA SER A 96 -3.36 7.70 -21.87
C SER A 96 -2.89 6.85 -20.69
N THR A 97 -1.58 6.63 -20.64
CA THR A 97 -0.91 5.91 -19.55
C THR A 97 0.08 6.83 -18.85
N PRO A 98 0.39 6.60 -17.56
CA PRO A 98 1.57 7.20 -16.95
C PRO A 98 2.83 6.49 -17.45
N ASP A 99 3.99 7.12 -17.29
CA ASP A 99 5.29 6.49 -17.53
C ASP A 99 5.63 5.50 -16.42
N ARG A 100 5.26 5.82 -15.16
CA ARG A 100 5.54 5.00 -13.99
C ARG A 100 4.39 4.97 -12.99
N ILE A 101 4.23 3.82 -12.34
CA ILE A 101 3.31 3.65 -11.21
C ILE A 101 4.10 3.14 -10.01
N PHE A 102 4.22 3.96 -8.97
CA PHE A 102 4.80 3.62 -7.68
C PHE A 102 3.74 3.02 -6.77
N VAL A 103 4.02 1.84 -6.24
CA VAL A 103 3.13 1.12 -5.35
C VAL A 103 3.93 0.39 -4.28
N SER A 104 3.42 0.40 -3.05
CA SER A 104 4.04 -0.37 -1.97
C SER A 104 3.69 -1.85 -2.08
N VAL A 105 4.62 -2.71 -1.67
CA VAL A 105 4.54 -4.16 -1.85
C VAL A 105 4.72 -4.87 -0.52
N GLY A 106 3.61 -5.40 0.01
CA GLY A 106 3.62 -6.44 1.05
C GLY A 106 3.56 -7.81 0.39
N ASP A 107 2.36 -8.37 0.33
CA ASP A 107 2.09 -9.71 -0.22
C ASP A 107 2.27 -9.83 -1.75
N GLY A 108 2.24 -8.71 -2.49
CA GLY A 108 2.43 -8.68 -3.95
C GLY A 108 1.16 -8.55 -4.80
N ASN A 109 -0.03 -8.60 -4.18
CA ASN A 109 -1.27 -8.69 -4.96
C ASN A 109 -1.73 -7.38 -5.62
N ILE A 110 -1.47 -6.20 -5.02
CA ILE A 110 -1.81 -4.91 -5.63
C ILE A 110 -1.03 -4.69 -6.93
N ILE A 111 0.30 -4.83 -6.87
CA ILE A 111 1.15 -4.67 -8.06
C ILE A 111 0.85 -5.73 -9.14
N SER A 112 0.50 -6.96 -8.73
CA SER A 112 0.05 -8.00 -9.67
C SER A 112 -1.29 -7.65 -10.31
N GLY A 113 -2.22 -7.05 -9.57
CA GLY A 113 -3.49 -6.52 -10.08
C GLY A 113 -3.26 -5.39 -11.08
N LEU A 114 -2.43 -4.40 -10.73
CA LEU A 114 -2.06 -3.31 -11.63
C LEU A 114 -1.49 -3.86 -12.95
N HIS A 115 -0.52 -4.76 -12.86
CA HIS A 115 0.05 -5.41 -14.05
C HIS A 115 -1.00 -6.09 -14.91
N LYS A 116 -1.89 -6.88 -14.30
CA LYS A 116 -2.95 -7.55 -15.04
C LYS A 116 -3.87 -6.56 -15.75
N GLY A 117 -4.30 -5.49 -15.08
CA GLY A 117 -5.19 -4.49 -15.67
C GLY A 117 -4.54 -3.76 -16.84
N LEU A 118 -3.25 -3.43 -16.74
CA LEU A 118 -2.47 -2.83 -17.83
C LEU A 118 -2.34 -3.80 -19.02
N VAL A 119 -2.06 -5.08 -18.76
CA VAL A 119 -2.00 -6.10 -19.81
C VAL A 119 -3.38 -6.28 -20.49
N ASP A 120 -4.47 -6.33 -19.73
CA ASP A 120 -5.83 -6.41 -20.27
C ASP A 120 -6.09 -5.20 -21.22
N LEU A 121 -5.77 -3.97 -20.79
CA LEU A 121 -5.92 -2.77 -21.63
C LEU A 121 -5.06 -2.80 -22.90
N GLN A 122 -3.82 -3.28 -22.79
CA GLN A 122 -2.92 -3.37 -23.94
C GLN A 122 -3.43 -4.39 -24.96
N GLN A 123 -3.90 -5.55 -24.49
CA GLN A 123 -4.46 -6.59 -25.35
C GLN A 123 -5.75 -6.16 -26.04
N LEU A 124 -6.55 -5.31 -25.39
CA LEU A 124 -7.72 -4.67 -25.98
C LEU A 124 -7.37 -3.53 -26.96
N GLY A 125 -6.09 -3.14 -27.05
CA GLY A 125 -5.63 -2.04 -27.91
C GLY A 125 -5.94 -0.64 -27.37
N TRP A 126 -6.35 -0.53 -26.10
CA TRP A 126 -6.72 0.77 -25.51
C TRP A 126 -5.50 1.60 -25.11
N ILE A 127 -4.37 0.94 -24.82
CA ILE A 127 -3.09 1.57 -24.53
C ILE A 127 -1.99 0.99 -25.43
N ASN A 128 -0.97 1.79 -25.74
CA ASN A 128 0.11 1.38 -26.66
C ASN A 128 1.32 0.78 -25.94
N ALA A 129 1.52 1.14 -24.67
CA ALA A 129 2.69 0.75 -23.90
C ALA A 129 2.27 0.46 -22.45
N LEU A 130 3.01 -0.43 -21.80
CA LEU A 130 2.84 -0.70 -20.39
C LEU A 130 3.61 0.34 -19.56
N PRO A 131 2.98 1.03 -18.61
CA PRO A 131 3.68 1.79 -17.57
C PRO A 131 4.68 0.92 -16.82
N LYS A 132 5.83 1.50 -16.45
CA LYS A 132 6.80 0.84 -15.59
C LYS A 132 6.24 0.71 -14.17
N LEU A 133 6.16 -0.50 -13.66
CA LEU A 133 5.72 -0.74 -12.28
C LEU A 133 6.90 -0.64 -11.32
N MET A 134 6.79 0.28 -10.36
CA MET A 134 7.81 0.57 -9.37
C MET A 134 7.36 0.01 -8.01
N GLY A 135 7.90 -1.14 -7.64
CA GLY A 135 7.51 -1.86 -6.42
C GLY A 135 8.38 -1.47 -5.22
N ILE A 136 7.78 -0.84 -4.21
CA ILE A 136 8.53 -0.34 -3.05
C ILE A 136 8.25 -1.19 -1.81
N GLN A 137 9.29 -1.68 -1.14
CA GLN A 137 9.16 -2.37 0.15
C GLN A 137 9.81 -1.57 1.28
N ALA A 138 9.34 -1.77 2.50
CA ALA A 138 10.12 -1.35 3.67
C ALA A 138 11.42 -2.17 3.73
N ALA A 139 12.54 -1.53 4.07
CA ALA A 139 13.86 -2.16 4.10
C ALA A 139 13.90 -3.39 5.03
N GLY A 140 13.18 -3.32 6.16
CA GLY A 140 13.05 -4.44 7.09
C GLY A 140 12.09 -5.56 6.66
N SER A 141 11.41 -5.44 5.51
CA SER A 141 10.45 -6.44 5.00
C SER A 141 10.56 -6.58 3.47
N ALA A 142 11.77 -6.83 2.97
CA ALA A 142 12.18 -6.65 1.57
C ALA A 142 12.26 -7.94 0.71
N ALA A 143 11.42 -8.95 0.97
CA ALA A 143 11.52 -10.26 0.30
C ALA A 143 11.36 -10.21 -1.25
N VAL A 144 10.43 -9.40 -1.76
CA VAL A 144 10.21 -9.22 -3.21
C VAL A 144 11.36 -8.43 -3.85
N TYR A 145 11.86 -7.40 -3.18
CA TYR A 145 13.02 -6.64 -3.61
C TYR A 145 14.25 -7.55 -3.74
N ASN A 146 14.52 -8.37 -2.73
CA ASN A 146 15.65 -9.31 -2.74
C ASN A 146 15.57 -10.28 -3.93
N ALA A 147 14.39 -10.87 -4.17
CA ALA A 147 14.18 -11.75 -5.31
C ALA A 147 14.35 -11.03 -6.66
N TRP A 148 13.78 -9.82 -6.80
CA TRP A 148 13.93 -9.01 -8.01
C TRP A 148 15.39 -8.67 -8.29
N ARG A 149 16.11 -8.14 -7.30
CA ARG A 149 17.53 -7.75 -7.35
C ARG A 149 18.42 -8.92 -7.75
N ASP A 150 18.16 -10.10 -7.20
CA ASP A 150 18.97 -11.29 -7.44
C ASP A 150 18.62 -12.01 -8.76
N GLY A 151 17.72 -11.45 -9.59
CA GLY A 151 17.33 -12.09 -10.86
C GLY A 151 16.47 -13.36 -10.69
N ARG A 152 15.94 -13.63 -9.49
CA ARG A 152 15.13 -14.83 -9.19
C ARG A 152 13.64 -14.53 -9.19
N ASP A 153 12.83 -15.56 -9.38
CA ASP A 153 11.36 -15.52 -9.22
C ASP A 153 10.91 -16.09 -7.85
N ASP A 154 11.78 -16.87 -7.21
CA ASP A 154 11.50 -17.52 -5.94
C ASP A 154 11.65 -16.54 -4.77
N ILE A 155 10.63 -16.54 -3.92
CA ILE A 155 10.56 -15.70 -2.73
C ILE A 155 11.18 -16.45 -1.56
N THR A 156 12.30 -15.93 -1.06
CA THR A 156 12.88 -16.37 0.20
C THR A 156 12.24 -15.55 1.33
N PRO A 157 11.66 -16.18 2.37
CA PRO A 157 11.12 -15.46 3.50
C PRO A 157 12.18 -14.57 4.18
N VAL A 158 11.74 -13.46 4.75
CA VAL A 158 12.55 -12.58 5.61
C VAL A 158 11.95 -12.54 7.01
N SER A 159 12.66 -11.93 7.98
CA SER A 159 12.09 -11.59 9.28
C SER A 159 11.65 -10.13 9.25
N GLY A 160 10.38 -9.89 8.90
CA GLY A 160 9.80 -8.59 8.67
C GLY A 160 9.78 -7.70 9.93
N GLN A 161 10.39 -6.52 9.84
CA GLN A 161 10.29 -5.51 10.89
C GLN A 161 10.19 -4.10 10.29
N THR A 162 9.02 -3.48 10.44
CA THR A 162 8.76 -2.11 9.97
C THR A 162 7.54 -1.53 10.69
N ILE A 163 7.47 -0.20 10.82
CA ILE A 163 6.26 0.51 11.22
C ILE A 163 5.10 0.35 10.21
N ALA A 164 5.40 0.00 8.96
CA ALA A 164 4.40 -0.13 7.90
C ALA A 164 3.71 -1.49 7.93
N ASP A 165 2.80 -1.67 8.88
CA ASP A 165 2.16 -2.95 9.20
C ASP A 165 1.49 -3.63 7.99
N SER A 166 0.84 -2.86 7.11
CA SER A 166 0.18 -3.40 5.90
C SER A 166 1.14 -4.04 4.89
N ILE A 167 2.45 -3.77 4.99
CA ILE A 167 3.50 -4.37 4.12
C ILE A 167 4.58 -5.12 4.92
N ASN A 168 4.35 -5.36 6.22
CA ASN A 168 5.23 -6.17 7.05
C ASN A 168 4.90 -7.66 6.87
N VAL A 169 5.57 -8.31 5.93
CA VAL A 169 5.25 -9.68 5.46
C VAL A 169 6.55 -10.48 5.32
N ASP A 170 6.65 -11.59 6.06
CA ASP A 170 7.83 -12.46 6.01
C ASP A 170 7.88 -13.21 4.68
N LEU A 171 6.76 -13.83 4.29
CA LEU A 171 6.62 -14.58 3.03
C LEU A 171 5.47 -14.03 2.15
N PRO A 172 5.77 -13.14 1.20
CA PRO A 172 4.81 -12.66 0.20
C PRO A 172 4.28 -13.80 -0.69
N ARG A 173 3.01 -14.17 -0.49
CA ARG A 173 2.36 -15.31 -1.16
C ARG A 173 2.10 -15.05 -2.64
N ASP A 174 1.92 -13.79 -3.03
CA ASP A 174 1.83 -13.35 -4.43
C ASP A 174 3.16 -12.70 -4.91
N GLY A 175 4.24 -12.86 -4.15
CA GLY A 175 5.53 -12.20 -4.41
C GLY A 175 6.15 -12.60 -5.75
N ARG A 176 6.01 -13.86 -6.18
CA ARG A 176 6.48 -14.31 -7.51
C ARG A 176 5.80 -13.52 -8.63
N ARG A 177 4.48 -13.29 -8.53
CA ARG A 177 3.75 -12.49 -9.52
C ARG A 177 4.18 -11.02 -9.49
N ALA A 178 4.45 -10.48 -8.30
CA ALA A 178 4.99 -9.14 -8.16
C ALA A 178 6.35 -8.96 -8.86
N VAL A 179 7.30 -9.88 -8.66
CA VAL A 179 8.61 -9.83 -9.35
C VAL A 179 8.43 -9.88 -10.86
N ARG A 180 7.57 -10.77 -11.36
CA ARG A 180 7.26 -10.89 -12.80
C ARG A 180 6.63 -9.63 -13.37
N ALA A 181 5.67 -9.04 -12.64
CA ALA A 181 5.03 -7.78 -13.03
C ALA A 181 6.05 -6.64 -13.17
N ILE A 182 6.98 -6.51 -12.22
CA ILE A 182 8.03 -5.49 -12.27
C ILE A 182 8.92 -5.72 -13.50
N ARG A 183 9.37 -6.96 -13.74
CA ARG A 183 10.24 -7.28 -14.89
C ARG A 183 9.54 -7.10 -16.23
N ALA A 184 8.31 -7.59 -16.37
CA ALA A 184 7.54 -7.55 -17.61
C ALA A 184 7.25 -6.12 -18.07
N THR A 185 7.14 -5.18 -17.13
CA THR A 185 6.91 -3.76 -17.43
C THR A 185 8.21 -2.95 -17.57
N GLY A 186 9.38 -3.58 -17.46
CA GLY A 186 10.67 -2.87 -17.43
C GLY A 186 10.80 -1.90 -16.25
N GLY A 187 10.06 -2.15 -15.17
CA GLY A 187 10.08 -1.39 -13.93
C GLY A 187 11.20 -1.80 -13.00
N ALA A 188 11.16 -1.31 -11.77
CA ALA A 188 12.17 -1.63 -10.76
C ALA A 188 11.57 -1.82 -9.36
N ALA A 189 12.26 -2.61 -8.53
CA ALA A 189 12.00 -2.67 -7.10
C ALA A 189 13.02 -1.82 -6.34
N ASP A 190 12.60 -1.18 -5.25
CA ASP A 190 13.50 -0.47 -4.33
C ASP A 190 12.99 -0.64 -2.89
N THR A 191 13.86 -0.32 -1.92
CA THR A 191 13.53 -0.32 -0.50
C THR A 191 13.65 1.07 0.10
N VAL A 192 12.81 1.33 1.10
CA VAL A 192 12.84 2.56 1.91
C VAL A 192 12.86 2.24 3.39
N THR A 193 13.54 3.06 4.18
CA THR A 193 13.60 2.99 5.63
C THR A 193 12.31 3.49 6.27
N ASP A 194 12.09 3.14 7.54
CA ASP A 194 10.93 3.63 8.30
C ASP A 194 10.98 5.16 8.47
N GLU A 195 12.18 5.73 8.58
CA GLU A 195 12.41 7.18 8.63
C GLU A 195 11.98 7.85 7.32
N GLU A 196 12.38 7.30 6.17
CA GLU A 196 11.94 7.79 4.85
C GLU A 196 10.42 7.67 4.67
N ILE A 197 9.81 6.60 5.18
CA ILE A 197 8.35 6.42 5.18
C ILE A 197 7.66 7.55 5.97
N LEU A 198 8.14 7.85 7.19
CA LEU A 198 7.58 8.93 8.02
C LEU A 198 7.79 10.31 7.40
N GLU A 199 8.95 10.56 6.78
CA GLU A 199 9.21 11.79 6.03
C GLU A 199 8.24 11.94 4.85
N ALA A 200 8.04 10.87 4.08
CA ALA A 200 7.14 10.87 2.93
C ALA A 200 5.67 11.06 3.32
N MET A 201 5.22 10.46 4.44
CA MET A 201 3.88 10.73 4.99
C MET A 201 3.68 12.22 5.29
N ARG A 202 4.68 12.84 5.94
CA ARG A 202 4.64 14.26 6.29
C ARG A 202 4.66 15.15 5.06
N LEU A 203 5.52 14.84 4.09
CA LEU A 203 5.63 15.55 2.82
C LEU A 203 4.29 15.52 2.07
N LEU A 204 3.72 14.32 1.86
CA LEU A 204 2.45 14.17 1.16
C LEU A 204 1.32 14.98 1.83
N ALA A 205 1.21 14.90 3.15
CA ALA A 205 0.18 15.61 3.88
C ALA A 205 0.34 17.14 3.79
N ARG A 206 1.56 17.66 3.90
CA ARG A 206 1.82 19.11 3.91
C ARG A 206 1.76 19.75 2.52
N GLU A 207 2.24 19.05 1.51
CA GLU A 207 2.33 19.59 0.15
C GLU A 207 1.06 19.37 -0.67
N THR A 208 0.27 18.34 -0.36
CA THR A 208 -0.89 17.98 -1.20
C THR A 208 -2.19 17.79 -0.42
N ALA A 209 -2.20 18.02 0.91
CA ALA A 209 -3.34 17.77 1.78
C ALA A 209 -3.87 16.32 1.75
N VAL A 210 -3.04 15.35 1.35
CA VAL A 210 -3.41 13.91 1.33
C VAL A 210 -2.80 13.21 2.54
N PHE A 211 -3.65 12.71 3.43
CA PHE A 211 -3.23 12.00 4.65
C PHE A 211 -3.27 10.47 4.47
N CYS A 212 -2.08 9.85 4.43
CA CYS A 212 -1.92 8.42 4.15
C CYS A 212 -1.39 7.61 5.35
N GLU A 213 -1.62 6.29 5.34
CA GLU A 213 -0.99 5.36 6.29
C GLU A 213 0.47 5.03 5.88
N PRO A 214 1.32 4.48 6.76
CA PRO A 214 2.74 4.25 6.47
C PRO A 214 3.03 3.41 5.21
N ALA A 215 2.23 2.37 4.94
CA ALA A 215 2.41 1.57 3.73
C ALA A 215 2.20 2.38 2.44
N ALA A 216 1.27 3.32 2.42
CA ALA A 216 1.11 4.24 1.30
C ALA A 216 2.27 5.26 1.25
N GLY A 217 2.75 5.69 2.42
CA GLY A 217 3.97 6.49 2.56
C GLY A 217 5.20 5.85 1.91
N ALA A 218 5.34 4.52 1.94
CA ALA A 218 6.45 3.81 1.29
C ALA A 218 6.48 4.01 -0.23
N ALA A 219 5.33 4.03 -0.91
CA ALA A 219 5.27 4.30 -2.34
C ALA A 219 5.78 5.72 -2.66
N VAL A 220 5.38 6.70 -1.85
CA VAL A 220 5.82 8.10 -1.98
C VAL A 220 7.30 8.26 -1.64
N ALA A 221 7.80 7.58 -0.61
CA ALA A 221 9.21 7.56 -0.26
C ALA A 221 10.07 7.03 -1.42
N GLY A 222 9.64 5.94 -2.07
CA GLY A 222 10.31 5.40 -3.26
C GLY A 222 10.32 6.37 -4.44
N LEU A 223 9.21 7.09 -4.65
CA LEU A 223 9.11 8.17 -5.64
C LEU A 223 10.11 9.30 -5.35
N VAL A 224 10.11 9.83 -4.12
CA VAL A 224 11.02 10.89 -3.69
C VAL A 224 12.49 10.46 -3.85
N LYS A 225 12.81 9.24 -3.44
CA LYS A 225 14.16 8.66 -3.59
C LYS A 225 14.58 8.56 -5.06
N ALA A 226 13.69 8.10 -5.94
CA ALA A 226 13.95 8.02 -7.37
C ALA A 226 14.12 9.41 -8.02
N ALA A 227 13.30 10.39 -7.63
CA ALA A 227 13.38 11.76 -8.10
C ALA A 227 14.70 12.44 -7.66
N ARG A 228 15.05 12.34 -6.36
CA ARG A 228 16.32 12.87 -5.82
C ARG A 228 17.54 12.25 -6.49
N ALA A 229 17.45 10.99 -6.91
CA ALA A 229 18.50 10.29 -7.64
C ALA A 229 18.53 10.58 -9.15
N GLY A 230 17.69 11.51 -9.66
CA GLY A 230 17.63 11.86 -11.08
C GLY A 230 17.12 10.72 -11.98
N ARG A 231 16.43 9.73 -11.42
CA ARG A 231 15.94 8.55 -12.17
C ARG A 231 14.57 8.76 -12.80
N ILE A 232 13.97 9.94 -12.64
CA ILE A 232 12.66 10.32 -13.19
C ILE A 232 12.90 11.58 -14.02
N GLY A 233 12.55 11.55 -15.31
CA GLY A 233 12.64 12.71 -16.20
C GLY A 233 11.65 13.80 -15.81
N ALA A 234 11.98 15.06 -16.14
CA ALA A 234 11.14 16.21 -15.81
C ALA A 234 9.74 16.19 -16.48
N ASP A 235 9.66 15.55 -17.66
CA ASP A 235 8.43 15.43 -18.44
C ASP A 235 7.69 14.10 -18.20
N GLU A 236 8.20 13.22 -17.32
CA GLU A 236 7.55 11.94 -17.02
C GLU A 236 6.26 12.13 -16.21
N SER A 237 5.18 11.49 -16.65
CA SER A 237 3.95 11.35 -15.90
C SER A 237 4.05 10.20 -14.91
N VAL A 238 3.94 10.49 -13.62
CA VAL A 238 4.12 9.49 -12.54
C VAL A 238 2.88 9.42 -11.66
N VAL A 239 2.48 8.20 -11.31
CA VAL A 239 1.41 7.94 -10.35
C VAL A 239 1.99 7.27 -9.11
N ALA A 240 1.63 7.73 -7.92
CA ALA A 240 1.88 7.03 -6.65
C ALA A 240 0.56 6.53 -6.07
N VAL A 241 0.46 5.23 -5.81
CA VAL A 241 -0.77 4.60 -5.31
C VAL A 241 -0.86 4.74 -3.79
N ILE A 242 -1.83 5.53 -3.33
CA ILE A 242 -2.11 5.74 -1.91
C ILE A 242 -3.07 4.67 -1.41
N THR A 243 -2.52 3.55 -0.93
CA THR A 243 -3.27 2.32 -0.62
C THR A 243 -4.15 2.39 0.62
N GLY A 244 -3.94 3.36 1.51
CA GLY A 244 -4.65 3.42 2.79
C GLY A 244 -4.71 4.82 3.38
N ASN A 245 -5.82 5.08 4.07
CA ASN A 245 -6.11 6.33 4.76
C ASN A 245 -5.31 6.43 6.07
N GLY A 246 -4.73 7.60 6.35
CA GLY A 246 -3.88 7.81 7.53
C GLY A 246 -4.58 7.62 8.89
N LEU A 247 -5.91 7.72 8.96
CA LEU A 247 -6.67 7.47 10.20
C LEU A 247 -6.61 6.02 10.68
N LYS A 248 -6.10 5.10 9.85
CA LYS A 248 -5.90 3.69 10.22
C LYS A 248 -4.69 3.47 11.15
N ASP A 249 -3.77 4.43 11.22
CA ASP A 249 -2.58 4.37 12.07
C ASP A 249 -2.22 5.76 12.62
N VAL A 250 -2.99 6.18 13.63
CA VAL A 250 -2.79 7.46 14.33
C VAL A 250 -1.45 7.49 15.07
N THR A 251 -0.95 6.34 15.54
CA THR A 251 0.33 6.26 16.25
C THR A 251 1.49 6.66 15.33
N SER A 252 1.56 6.09 14.13
CA SER A 252 2.56 6.50 13.13
C SER A 252 2.36 7.92 12.64
N ALA A 253 1.10 8.39 12.53
CA ALA A 253 0.81 9.77 12.16
C ALA A 253 1.36 10.78 13.19
N ILE A 254 1.18 10.52 14.50
CA ILE A 254 1.76 11.34 15.56
C ILE A 254 3.29 11.27 15.54
N LYS A 255 3.87 10.07 15.32
CA LYS A 255 5.32 9.91 15.17
C LYS A 255 5.87 10.73 14.00
N ALA A 256 5.14 10.83 12.88
CA ALA A 256 5.52 11.64 11.73
C ALA A 256 5.32 13.15 11.99
N ALA A 257 4.22 13.55 12.63
CA ALA A 257 3.84 14.96 12.76
C ALA A 257 4.53 15.70 13.92
N GLY A 258 4.83 14.99 15.02
CA GLY A 258 5.25 15.58 16.29
C GLY A 258 4.10 15.64 17.31
N GLN A 259 4.41 16.14 18.50
CA GLN A 259 3.44 16.29 19.59
C GLN A 259 2.80 17.67 19.59
N PRO A 260 1.51 17.80 19.99
CA PRO A 260 0.89 19.10 20.17
C PRO A 260 1.52 19.86 21.33
N HIS A 261 1.46 21.20 21.28
CA HIS A 261 1.80 22.04 22.42
C HIS A 261 0.72 21.91 23.49
N ILE A 262 1.13 21.66 24.74
CA ILE A 262 0.26 21.75 25.91
C ILE A 262 0.58 23.08 26.58
N ILE A 263 -0.42 23.97 26.67
CA ILE A 263 -0.26 25.32 27.20
C ILE A 263 -1.35 25.62 28.24
N GLU A 264 -1.05 26.54 29.15
CA GLU A 264 -2.04 27.13 30.06
C GLU A 264 -3.09 27.94 29.27
N PRO A 265 -4.32 28.10 29.79
CA PRO A 265 -5.42 28.80 29.11
C PRO A 265 -5.26 30.33 29.17
N ASP A 266 -4.08 30.85 28.82
CA ASP A 266 -3.78 32.28 28.82
C ASP A 266 -2.98 32.75 27.58
N LEU A 267 -3.06 34.05 27.29
CA LEU A 267 -2.41 34.65 26.12
C LEU A 267 -0.88 34.65 26.21
N LYS A 268 -0.29 34.60 27.40
CA LYS A 268 1.17 34.58 27.57
C LYS A 268 1.71 33.22 27.12
N ALA A 269 1.03 32.13 27.47
CA ALA A 269 1.37 30.78 27.05
C ALA A 269 1.20 30.60 25.53
N VAL A 270 0.13 31.16 24.94
CA VAL A 270 -0.03 31.21 23.47
C VAL A 270 1.14 31.94 22.81
N LYS A 271 1.50 33.14 23.29
CA LYS A 271 2.62 33.90 22.72
C LYS A 271 3.95 33.13 22.80
N ALA A 272 4.22 32.49 23.94
CA ALA A 272 5.42 31.68 24.12
C ALA A 272 5.48 30.50 23.14
N ALA A 273 4.34 29.86 22.84
CA ALA A 273 4.27 28.76 21.88
C ALA A 273 4.41 29.22 20.41
N LEU A 274 3.99 30.44 20.09
CA LEU A 274 4.03 31.00 18.74
C LEU A 274 5.38 31.66 18.38
N ALA A 275 6.15 32.13 19.36
CA ALA A 275 7.44 32.81 19.13
C ALA A 275 8.45 31.97 18.30
N PRO A 276 8.63 30.65 18.53
CA PRO A 276 9.57 29.84 17.74
C PRO A 276 9.22 29.72 16.25
N ILE A 277 7.95 29.96 15.88
CA ILE A 277 7.48 29.92 14.50
C ILE A 277 7.24 31.32 13.90
N GLY A 278 7.65 32.38 14.61
CA GLY A 278 7.67 33.75 14.10
C GLY A 278 6.30 34.39 13.89
N LEU A 279 5.26 33.90 14.56
CA LEU A 279 3.90 34.45 14.44
C LEU A 279 3.60 35.59 15.43
N VAL A 280 4.48 35.80 16.43
CA VAL A 280 4.43 36.88 17.43
C VAL A 280 5.83 37.29 17.86
#